data_AF-A0A1W2DPZ3-F1
#
_entry.id   AF-A0A1W2DPZ3-F1
#
_cell.length_a   1.000
_cell.length_b   1.000
_cell.length_c   1.000
_cell.angle_alpha   90.00
_cell.angle_beta   90.00
_cell.angle_gamma   90.00
#
_symmetry.space_group_name_H-M   'P 1'
#
loop_
_entity.id
_entity.type
_entity.pdbx_description
1 polymer ?
#
loop_
_entity_poly.entity_id
_entity_poly.type
_entity_poly.pdbx_seq_one_letter_code
_entity_poly.pdbx_strand_id
1 'polypeptide(L)' 'MNKHRWILKESWSVEQGQRLIFKDSPGNIHMIDATITKDTDEVISKVQAERWSTSELLHFLNQYSNTA' A
#
# COMPACT_ATOMS: atom_id res chain seq x y z
N MET A 1 8.38 -0.36 -16.78
CA MET A 1 8.47 -0.28 -15.30
C MET A 1 8.37 -1.67 -14.74
N ASN A 2 9.30 -2.05 -13.85
CA ASN A 2 9.27 -3.39 -13.24
C ASN A 2 8.14 -3.47 -12.21
N LYS A 3 7.37 -4.56 -12.24
CA LYS A 3 6.34 -4.83 -11.25
C LYS A 3 6.90 -5.74 -10.16
N HIS A 4 6.58 -5.42 -8.92
CA HIS A 4 7.07 -6.12 -7.75
C HIS A 4 5.91 -6.71 -6.95
N ARG A 5 6.19 -7.76 -6.16
CA ARG A 5 5.28 -8.13 -5.08
C ARG A 5 5.50 -7.13 -3.95
N TRP A 6 4.42 -6.70 -3.32
CA TRP A 6 4.48 -5.77 -2.21
C TRP A 6 4.03 -6.50 -0.93
N ILE A 7 4.74 -6.26 0.16
CA ILE A 7 4.49 -6.90 1.44
C ILE A 7 4.26 -5.80 2.47
N LEU A 8 3.17 -5.89 3.23
CA LEU A 8 2.95 -5.06 4.40
C LEU A 8 4.04 -5.33 5.43
N LYS A 9 4.77 -4.29 5.82
CA LYS A 9 5.82 -4.35 6.84
C LYS A 9 5.31 -3.91 8.19
N GLU A 10 4.60 -2.80 8.22
CA GLU A 10 4.07 -2.21 9.44
C GLU A 10 2.69 -1.63 9.18
N SER A 11 1.85 -1.67 10.21
CA SER A 11 0.55 -1.02 10.21
C SER A 11 0.17 -0.55 11.60
N TRP A 12 -0.32 0.66 11.73
CA TRP A 12 -0.85 1.17 13.00
C TRP A 12 -1.97 2.17 12.77
N SER A 13 -2.87 2.28 13.75
CA SER A 13 -3.99 3.23 13.69
C SER A 13 -3.52 4.65 13.94
N VAL A 14 -4.11 5.60 13.21
CA VAL A 14 -3.90 7.05 13.33
C VAL A 14 -5.26 7.76 13.35
N GLU A 15 -5.31 9.04 13.72
CA GLU A 15 -6.58 9.77 13.88
C GLU A 15 -7.51 9.71 12.65
N GLN A 16 -6.94 9.59 11.45
CA GLN A 16 -7.67 9.64 10.17
C GLN A 16 -7.78 8.28 9.46
N GLY A 17 -7.36 7.17 10.10
CA GLY A 17 -7.42 5.84 9.48
C GLY A 17 -6.32 4.90 9.94
N GLN A 18 -5.84 4.04 9.05
CA GLN A 18 -4.72 3.13 9.30
C GLN A 18 -3.53 3.53 8.44
N ARG A 19 -2.39 3.79 9.07
CA ARG A 19 -1.12 3.98 8.34
C ARG A 19 -0.52 2.62 8.00
N LEU A 20 -0.15 2.42 6.74
CA LEU A 20 0.38 1.18 6.18
C LEU A 20 1.74 1.46 5.53
N ILE A 21 2.72 0.63 5.86
CA ILE A 21 4.05 0.63 5.22
C ILE A 21 4.19 -0.62 4.36
N PHE A 22 4.28 -0.45 3.04
CA PHE A 22 4.56 -1.52 2.10
C PHE A 22 6.01 -1.50 1.64
N LYS A 23 6.59 -2.69 1.41
CA LYS A 23 7.93 -2.85 0.87
C LYS A 23 7.91 -3.80 -0.32
N ASP A 24 8.68 -3.48 -1.35
CA ASP A 24 8.80 -4.35 -2.52
C ASP A 24 9.64 -5.61 -2.22
N SER A 25 9.32 -6.70 -2.91
CA SER A 25 9.97 -8.00 -2.77
C SER A 25 10.21 -8.65 -4.13
N PRO A 26 11.39 -9.28 -4.36
CA PRO A 26 12.49 -9.47 -3.41
C PRO A 26 13.44 -8.26 -3.29
N GLY A 27 13.22 -7.20 -4.10
CA GLY A 27 14.12 -6.04 -4.19
C GLY A 27 14.44 -5.42 -2.84
N ASN A 28 13.43 -5.24 -1.98
CA ASN A 28 13.58 -4.56 -0.70
C ASN A 28 14.19 -3.14 -0.82
N ILE A 29 14.04 -2.51 -1.99
CA ILE A 29 14.60 -1.20 -2.36
C ILE A 29 13.55 -0.10 -2.13
N HIS A 30 12.29 -0.39 -2.46
CA HIS A 30 11.22 0.58 -2.45
C HIS A 30 10.34 0.39 -1.21
N MET A 31 10.00 1.51 -0.57
CA MET A 31 9.02 1.57 0.51
C MET A 31 7.96 2.60 0.15
N ILE A 32 6.70 2.26 0.44
CA ILE A 32 5.56 3.15 0.29
C ILE A 32 4.87 3.27 1.64
N ASP A 33 4.60 4.51 2.03
CA ASP A 33 3.88 4.89 3.23
C ASP A 33 2.56 5.53 2.81
N ALA A 34 1.44 4.96 3.25
CA ALA A 34 0.11 5.45 2.93
C ALA A 34 -0.80 5.38 4.15
N THR A 35 -1.60 6.42 4.35
CA THR A 35 -2.72 6.40 5.30
C THR A 35 -3.98 6.00 4.55
N ILE A 36 -4.58 4.88 4.93
CA ILE A 36 -5.81 4.36 4.33
C ILE A 36 -6.99 4.66 5.25
N THR A 37 -8.03 5.28 4.70
CA THR A 37 -9.17 5.79 5.49
C THR A 37 -10.39 4.86 5.47
N LYS A 38 -10.43 3.92 4.52
CA LYS A 38 -11.50 2.93 4.37
C LYS A 38 -10.97 1.61 3.79
N ASP A 39 -11.69 0.53 4.06
CA ASP A 39 -11.47 -0.80 3.47
C ASP A 39 -10.02 -1.31 3.61
N THR A 40 -9.37 -1.02 4.74
CA THR A 40 -7.95 -1.32 5.00
C THR A 40 -7.59 -2.79 4.73
N ASP A 41 -8.42 -3.74 5.19
CA ASP A 41 -8.16 -5.17 5.01
C ASP A 41 -8.24 -5.59 3.53
N GLU A 42 -9.15 -4.98 2.77
CA GLU A 42 -9.25 -5.17 1.32
C GLU A 42 -8.01 -4.64 0.61
N VAL A 43 -7.57 -3.43 0.99
CA VAL A 43 -6.36 -2.80 0.46
C VAL A 43 -5.14 -3.70 0.69
N ILE A 44 -4.93 -4.18 1.92
CA ILE A 44 -3.79 -5.06 2.25
C ILE A 44 -3.86 -6.35 1.42
N SER A 45 -5.02 -7.00 1.39
CA SER A 45 -5.22 -8.25 0.66
C SER A 45 -4.91 -8.10 -0.83
N LYS A 46 -5.39 -7.02 -1.46
CA LYS A 46 -5.20 -6.76 -2.88
C LYS A 46 -3.76 -6.40 -3.23
N VAL A 47 -3.10 -5.58 -2.42
CA VAL A 47 -1.69 -5.21 -2.62
C VAL A 47 -0.77 -6.43 -2.52
N GLN A 48 -1.04 -7.36 -1.60
CA GLN A 48 -0.23 -8.57 -1.42
C GLN A 48 -0.52 -9.67 -2.46
N ALA A 49 -1.73 -9.72 -3.02
CA ALA A 49 -2.12 -10.72 -4.01
C ALA A 49 -1.54 -10.45 -5.41
N GLU A 50 -1.38 -9.19 -5.78
CA GLU A 50 -1.01 -8.76 -7.13
C GLU A 50 0.43 -8.22 -7.21
N ARG A 51 0.93 -8.08 -8.45
CA ARG A 51 2.21 -7.42 -8.71
C ARG A 51 1.95 -6.03 -9.26
N TRP A 52 2.60 -5.03 -8.66
CA TRP A 52 2.40 -3.63 -8.97
C TRP A 52 3.74 -2.97 -9.30
N SER A 53 3.76 -2.12 -10.32
CA SER A 53 4.77 -1.06 -10.36
C SER A 53 4.50 -0.04 -9.25
N THR A 54 5.52 0.72 -8.85
CA THR A 54 5.39 1.75 -7.82
C THR A 54 4.27 2.75 -8.15
N SER A 55 4.16 3.19 -9.41
CA SER A 55 3.12 4.14 -9.83
C SER A 55 1.71 3.54 -9.81
N GLU A 56 1.54 2.28 -10.23
CA GLU A 56 0.24 1.62 -10.15
C GLU A 56 -0.19 1.46 -8.68
N LEU A 57 0.74 1.07 -7.80
CA LEU A 57 0.45 0.93 -6.37
C LEU A 57 0.08 2.28 -5.73
N LEU A 58 0.84 3.35 -6.00
CA LEU A 58 0.50 4.69 -5.51
C LEU A 58 -0.87 5.14 -6.00
N HIS A 59 -1.17 4.95 -7.29
CA HIS A 59 -2.46 5.32 -7.86
C HIS A 59 -3.62 4.56 -7.19
N PHE A 60 -3.44 3.25 -6.97
CA PHE A 60 -4.40 2.42 -6.26
C PHE A 60 -4.60 2.88 -4.81
N LEU A 61 -3.52 3.01 -4.02
CA LEU A 61 -3.61 3.43 -2.61
C LEU A 61 -4.29 4.79 -2.48
N ASN A 62 -3.99 5.73 -3.37
CA ASN A 62 -4.61 7.07 -3.36
C ASN A 62 -6.15 7.05 -3.48
N GLN A 63 -6.75 6.02 -4.09
CA GLN A 63 -8.21 5.87 -4.14
C GLN A 63 -8.84 5.59 -2.77
N TYR A 64 -8.02 5.13 -1.82
CA TYR A 64 -8.40 4.76 -0.45
C TYR A 64 -7.76 5.67 0.61
N SER A 65 -6.80 6.51 0.23
CA SER A 65 -6.09 7.42 1.14
C SER A 65 -6.73 8.80 1.29
N ASN A 66 -7.64 9.21 0.40
CA ASN A 66 -8.40 10.45 0.52
C ASN A 66 -9.60 10.46 -0.44
N THR A 67 -10.81 10.48 0.12
CA THR A 67 -11.94 11.21 -0.47
C THR A 67 -12.08 12.51 0.32
N ALA A 68 -11.58 13.60 -0.25
CA ALA A 68 -12.10 14.94 -0.02
C ALA A 68 -12.67 15.43 -1.34
#